data_AF-A0A3G2SB23-F1
#
_entry.id   AF-A0A3G2SB23-F1
#
_cell.length_a   1.000
_cell.length_b   1.000
_cell.length_c   1.000
_cell.angle_alpha   90.00
_cell.angle_beta   90.00
_cell.angle_gamma   90.00
#
_symmetry.space_group_name_H-M   'P 1'
#
loop_
_entity.id
_entity.type
_entity.pdbx_description
1 polymer ?
#
loop_
_entity_poly.entity_id
_entity_poly.type
_entity_poly.pdbx_seq_one_letter_code
_entity_poly.pdbx_strand_id
1 'polypeptide(L)'
;MPALRGAPRLGFTASKSREAAVRTSGKRAAKLEAAAKAVAQADESHGTYPPELLQQAKGRPSIDINDPRYDALWARTRETMGIYPIHTEGMHRIELILRVFDLNPTYGPCMGLTRLERWDRAKALGHDPPDEIRHILLF
;
A
#
# COMPACT_ATOMS: atom_id res chain seq x y z
N MET A 1 13.50 -38.91 -51.53
CA MET A 1 14.68 -38.16 -51.05
C MET A 1 14.25 -36.71 -50.85
N PRO A 2 14.51 -36.01 -49.73
CA PRO A 2 15.63 -36.18 -48.80
C PRO A 2 15.24 -36.30 -47.30
N ALA A 3 16.26 -36.58 -46.48
CA ALA A 3 16.25 -36.72 -45.03
C ALA A 3 16.16 -35.38 -44.28
N LEU A 4 15.53 -35.37 -43.11
CA LEU A 4 15.66 -34.28 -42.12
C LEU A 4 15.78 -34.82 -40.67
N ARG A 5 17.05 -34.84 -40.24
CA ARG A 5 17.62 -34.57 -38.90
C ARG A 5 16.79 -34.89 -37.66
N GLY A 6 17.34 -35.78 -36.82
CA GLY A 6 16.90 -36.03 -35.46
C GLY A 6 16.99 -34.81 -34.56
N ALA A 7 15.94 -34.60 -33.76
CA ALA A 7 15.93 -33.64 -32.67
C ALA A 7 16.54 -34.28 -31.40
N PRO A 8 17.50 -33.64 -30.72
CA PRO A 8 17.99 -34.14 -29.44
C PRO A 8 16.90 -33.95 -28.38
N ARG A 9 16.51 -35.06 -27.74
CA ARG A 9 15.63 -35.06 -26.56
C ARG A 9 16.36 -34.30 -25.45
N LEU A 10 15.86 -33.12 -25.10
CA LEU A 10 16.26 -32.39 -23.89
C LEU A 10 15.87 -33.24 -22.68
N GLY A 11 16.81 -34.07 -22.21
CA GLY A 11 16.70 -34.78 -20.95
C GLY A 11 16.79 -33.78 -19.82
N PHE A 12 15.69 -33.56 -19.10
CA PHE A 12 15.74 -32.95 -17.77
C PHE A 12 16.47 -33.92 -16.83
N THR A 13 17.79 -33.75 -16.68
CA THR A 13 18.53 -34.41 -15.60
C THR A 13 18.16 -33.71 -14.29
N ALA A 14 17.36 -34.38 -13.46
CA ALA A 14 17.11 -33.98 -12.08
C ALA A 14 18.41 -34.10 -11.26
N SER A 15 19.25 -33.07 -11.29
CA SER A 15 20.33 -32.91 -10.32
C SER A 15 19.71 -32.46 -9.00
N LYS A 16 19.43 -33.47 -8.15
CA LYS A 16 19.12 -33.32 -6.73
C LYS A 16 20.10 -32.34 -6.09
N SER A 17 19.66 -31.11 -5.85
CA SER A 17 20.44 -30.10 -5.15
C SER A 17 20.58 -30.59 -3.71
N ARG A 18 21.78 -31.04 -3.33
CA ARG A 18 22.11 -31.26 -1.92
C ARG A 18 21.94 -29.92 -1.20
N GLU A 19 21.10 -29.86 -0.16
CA GLU A 19 21.15 -28.79 0.83
C GLU A 19 22.55 -28.73 1.43
N ALA A 20 23.40 -27.89 0.84
CA ALA A 20 24.59 -27.42 1.48
C ALA A 20 24.16 -26.27 2.39
N ALA A 21 24.04 -26.55 3.69
CA ALA A 21 24.04 -25.53 4.73
C ALA A 21 25.41 -24.81 4.70
N VAL A 22 25.56 -23.90 3.74
CA VAL A 22 26.73 -23.02 3.64
C VAL A 22 26.56 -22.00 4.74
N ARG A 23 27.28 -22.22 5.86
CA ARG A 23 27.60 -21.18 6.84
C ARG A 23 28.25 -20.03 6.07
N THR A 24 27.49 -18.99 5.77
CA THR A 24 27.98 -17.85 4.99
C THR A 24 28.95 -17.07 5.87
N SER A 25 30.24 -17.34 5.69
CA SER A 25 31.32 -16.61 6.37
C SER A 25 31.16 -15.09 6.19
N GLY A 26 31.55 -14.35 7.24
CA GLY A 26 31.08 -13.00 7.61
C GLY A 26 31.01 -11.93 6.52
N LYS A 27 31.76 -12.03 5.42
CA LYS A 27 31.64 -11.09 4.28
C LYS A 27 30.32 -11.20 3.52
N ARG A 28 29.78 -12.41 3.35
CA ARG A 28 28.49 -12.61 2.67
C ARG A 28 27.32 -12.23 3.58
N ALA A 29 27.39 -12.60 4.86
CA ALA A 29 26.39 -12.22 5.85
C ALA A 29 26.30 -10.70 6.02
N ALA A 30 27.44 -10.00 6.13
CA ALA A 30 27.47 -8.54 6.21
C ALA A 30 26.93 -7.84 4.94
N LYS A 31 27.19 -8.41 3.75
CA LYS A 31 26.64 -7.88 2.49
C LYS A 31 25.13 -8.07 2.39
N LEU A 32 24.61 -9.19 2.88
CA LEU A 32 23.17 -9.46 2.98
C LEU A 32 22.49 -8.57 4.02
N GLU A 33 23.12 -8.34 5.17
CA GLU A 33 22.62 -7.42 6.19
C GLU A 33 22.64 -5.96 5.69
N ALA A 34 23.71 -5.53 5.03
CA ALA A 34 23.81 -4.21 4.43
C ALA A 34 22.79 -4.02 3.29
N ALA A 35 22.54 -5.05 2.48
CA ALA A 35 21.50 -5.02 1.46
C ALA A 35 20.09 -4.98 2.09
N ALA A 36 19.83 -5.75 3.15
CA ALA A 36 18.56 -5.70 3.88
C ALA A 36 18.33 -4.32 4.54
N LYS A 37 19.37 -3.70 5.11
CA LYS A 37 19.32 -2.32 5.61
C LYS A 37 19.11 -1.31 4.50
N ALA A 38 19.77 -1.45 3.35
CA ALA A 38 19.57 -0.56 2.21
C ALA A 38 18.17 -0.69 1.60
N VAL A 39 17.61 -1.90 1.59
CA VAL A 39 16.22 -2.14 1.15
C VAL A 39 15.23 -1.57 2.18
N ALA A 40 15.47 -1.73 3.48
CA ALA A 40 14.66 -1.10 4.53
C ALA A 40 14.74 0.44 4.49
N GLN A 41 15.91 1.00 4.19
CA GLN A 41 16.09 2.45 3.99
C GLN A 41 15.47 2.95 2.68
N ALA A 42 15.38 2.10 1.66
CA ALA A 42 14.70 2.43 0.40
C ALA A 42 13.17 2.32 0.52
N ASP A 43 12.66 1.41 1.36
CA ASP A 43 11.24 1.30 1.70
C ASP A 43 10.74 2.52 2.50
N GLU A 44 11.62 3.14 3.31
CA GLU A 44 11.41 4.46 3.93
C GLU A 44 11.63 5.65 2.97
N SER A 45 11.66 5.45 1.65
CA SER A 45 11.65 6.56 0.70
C SER A 45 10.25 7.19 0.59
N HIS A 46 9.75 7.68 1.73
CA HIS A 46 8.81 8.78 1.77
C HIS A 46 9.32 9.85 0.80
N GLY A 47 8.54 10.14 -0.25
CA GLY A 47 8.92 11.13 -1.27
C GLY A 47 9.52 12.37 -0.60
N THR A 48 10.74 12.72 -0.98
CA THR A 48 11.47 13.79 -0.31
C THR A 48 10.80 15.11 -0.68
N TYR A 49 10.00 15.65 0.25
CA TYR A 49 9.30 16.91 0.02
C TYR A 49 10.28 18.09 0.08
N PRO A 50 10.12 19.12 -0.76
CA PRO A 50 10.88 20.36 -0.66
C PRO A 50 10.86 20.94 0.77
N PRO A 51 11.98 21.49 1.27
CA PRO A 51 12.07 22.04 2.63
C PRO A 51 10.99 23.08 2.96
N GLU A 52 10.54 23.85 1.98
CA GLU A 52 9.46 24.82 2.10
C GLU A 52 8.11 24.19 2.44
N LEU A 53 7.75 23.06 1.81
CA LEU A 53 6.53 22.32 2.12
C LEU A 53 6.62 21.67 3.50
N LEU A 54 7.79 21.14 3.86
CA LEU A 54 8.03 20.62 5.21
C LEU A 54 7.87 21.71 6.26
N GLN A 55 8.35 22.93 5.98
CA GLN A 55 8.18 24.07 6.88
C GLN A 55 6.71 24.48 7.01
N GLN A 56 5.92 24.43 5.93
CA GLN A 56 4.47 24.70 5.97
C GLN A 56 3.68 23.62 6.73
N ALA A 57 4.17 22.39 6.75
CA ALA A 57 3.55 21.29 7.50
C ALA A 57 3.84 21.38 9.01
N LYS A 58 4.90 22.09 9.43
CA LYS A 58 5.23 22.24 10.86
C LYS A 58 4.10 22.94 11.60
N GLY A 59 3.61 22.30 12.67
CA GLY A 59 2.53 22.81 13.51
C GLY A 59 1.12 22.45 13.03
N ARG A 60 0.98 21.75 11.89
CA ARG A 60 -0.31 21.12 11.55
C ARG A 60 -0.61 20.01 12.55
N PRO A 61 -1.88 19.84 12.93
CA PRO A 61 -2.26 18.77 13.84
C PRO A 61 -2.09 17.43 13.13
N SER A 62 -1.41 16.48 13.77
CA SER A 62 -1.31 15.11 13.25
C SER A 62 -2.57 14.34 13.61
N ILE A 63 -3.08 13.57 12.66
CA ILE A 63 -4.13 12.60 12.95
C ILE A 63 -3.54 11.42 13.73
N ASP A 64 -4.23 11.01 14.80
CA ASP A 64 -3.90 9.76 15.48
C ASP A 64 -4.50 8.60 14.68
N ILE A 65 -3.62 7.76 14.14
CA ILE A 65 -4.00 6.60 13.36
C ILE A 65 -4.85 5.67 14.19
N ASN A 66 -4.73 5.56 15.52
CA ASN A 66 -5.43 4.60 16.37
C ASN A 66 -6.58 5.18 17.21
N ASP A 67 -7.05 6.40 16.91
CA ASP A 67 -8.19 7.02 17.59
C ASP A 67 -9.47 6.13 17.54
N PRO A 68 -10.07 5.76 18.70
CA PRO A 68 -11.28 4.94 18.76
C PRO A 68 -12.47 5.49 17.95
N ARG A 69 -12.49 6.79 17.65
CA ARG A 69 -13.50 7.44 16.82
C ARG A 69 -13.68 6.76 15.46
N TYR A 70 -12.61 6.21 14.90
CA TYR A 70 -12.64 5.60 13.57
C TYR A 70 -12.92 4.10 13.59
N ASP A 71 -13.13 3.49 14.75
CA ASP A 71 -13.27 2.02 14.86
C ASP A 71 -14.52 1.51 14.16
N ALA A 72 -15.65 2.21 14.29
CA ALA A 72 -16.88 1.87 13.60
C ALA A 72 -16.74 2.00 12.07
N LEU A 73 -16.07 3.06 11.61
CA LEU A 73 -15.80 3.29 10.20
C LEU A 73 -14.83 2.24 9.64
N TRP A 74 -13.84 1.85 10.43
CA TRP A 74 -12.91 0.77 10.10
C TRP A 74 -13.61 -0.59 10.00
N ALA A 75 -14.55 -0.90 10.91
CA ALA A 75 -15.33 -2.13 10.83
C ALA A 75 -16.11 -2.23 9.51
N ARG A 76 -16.80 -1.16 9.10
CA ARG A 76 -17.52 -1.09 7.80
C ARG A 76 -16.57 -1.19 6.60
N THR A 77 -15.41 -0.56 6.70
CA THR A 77 -14.36 -0.61 5.65
C THR A 77 -13.90 -2.04 5.43
N ARG A 78 -13.62 -2.79 6.50
CA ARG A 78 -13.22 -4.20 6.42
C ARG A 78 -14.32 -5.08 5.84
N GLU A 79 -15.57 -4.84 6.20
CA GLU A 79 -16.71 -5.55 5.62
C GLU A 79 -16.82 -5.31 4.11
N THR A 80 -16.59 -4.07 3.67
CA THR A 80 -16.64 -3.70 2.23
C THR A 80 -15.46 -4.28 1.44
N MET A 81 -14.26 -4.29 2.01
CA MET A 81 -13.07 -4.84 1.35
C MET A 81 -13.06 -6.37 1.28
N GLY A 82 -13.77 -7.04 2.19
CA GLY A 82 -13.77 -8.49 2.29
C GLY A 82 -12.41 -9.05 2.78
N ILE A 83 -12.07 -10.25 2.32
CA ILE A 83 -11.08 -11.11 2.99
C ILE A 83 -9.64 -10.59 2.82
N TYR A 84 -9.26 -10.03 1.65
CA TYR A 84 -7.93 -9.41 1.45
C TYR A 84 -7.95 -8.38 0.32
N PRO A 85 -7.81 -7.08 0.61
CA PRO A 85 -7.56 -6.09 -0.43
C PRO A 85 -6.15 -6.27 -1.02
N ILE A 86 -6.05 -6.19 -2.35
CA ILE A 86 -4.78 -6.35 -3.08
C ILE A 86 -4.04 -5.00 -3.07
N HIS A 87 -2.71 -5.03 -2.95
CA HIS A 87 -1.84 -3.85 -2.84
C HIS A 87 -2.16 -3.01 -1.60
N THR A 88 -2.22 -3.64 -0.43
CA THR A 88 -2.40 -2.94 0.85
C THR A 88 -1.23 -3.08 1.79
N GLU A 89 -0.12 -3.64 1.30
CA GLU A 89 1.13 -3.67 2.02
C GLU A 89 1.56 -2.24 2.38
N GLY A 90 1.79 -1.99 3.68
CA GLY A 90 2.22 -0.68 4.18
C GLY A 90 1.12 0.37 4.37
N MET A 91 -0.13 0.12 3.95
CA MET A 91 -1.21 1.11 4.14
C MET A 91 -1.76 1.12 5.57
N HIS A 92 -1.95 2.32 6.11
CA HIS A 92 -2.61 2.50 7.40
C HIS A 92 -4.13 2.37 7.30
N ARG A 93 -4.80 2.10 8.43
CA ARG A 93 -6.27 1.93 8.46
C ARG A 93 -7.03 3.15 7.93
N ILE A 94 -6.49 4.36 8.13
CA ILE A 94 -7.09 5.61 7.65
C ILE A 94 -7.06 5.68 6.12
N GLU A 95 -5.95 5.27 5.50
CA GLU A 95 -5.84 5.23 4.04
C GLU A 95 -6.83 4.24 3.43
N LEU A 96 -7.00 3.08 4.07
CA LEU A 96 -7.97 2.07 3.66
C LEU A 96 -9.41 2.57 3.78
N ILE A 97 -9.74 3.27 4.88
CA ILE A 97 -11.03 3.94 5.07
C ILE A 97 -11.29 4.94 3.93
N LEU A 98 -10.33 5.82 3.65
CA LEU A 98 -10.45 6.82 2.59
C LEU A 98 -10.55 6.17 1.21
N ARG A 99 -9.87 5.04 0.99
CA ARG A 99 -9.96 4.27 -0.27
C ARG A 99 -11.36 3.70 -0.49
N VAL A 100 -11.98 3.12 0.55
CA VAL A 100 -13.38 2.63 0.43
C VAL A 100 -14.34 3.77 0.18
N PHE A 101 -14.13 4.92 0.83
CA PHE A 101 -14.90 6.12 0.55
C PHE A 101 -14.76 6.54 -0.92
N ASP A 102 -13.54 6.68 -1.43
CA ASP A 102 -13.21 7.06 -2.81
C ASP A 102 -13.86 6.12 -3.85
N LEU A 103 -13.94 4.82 -3.53
CA LEU A 103 -14.50 3.81 -4.42
C LEU A 103 -16.03 3.69 -4.37
N ASN A 104 -16.70 4.32 -3.41
CA ASN A 104 -18.16 4.28 -3.32
C ASN A 104 -18.80 5.21 -4.38
N PRO A 105 -19.48 4.68 -5.42
CA PRO A 105 -20.01 5.51 -6.52
C PRO A 105 -21.19 6.40 -6.09
N THR A 106 -21.85 6.09 -4.97
CA THR A 106 -22.99 6.87 -4.44
C THR A 106 -22.58 8.30 -4.08
N TYR A 107 -21.33 8.52 -3.68
CA TYR A 107 -20.83 9.86 -3.32
C TYR A 107 -20.34 10.68 -4.52
N GLY A 108 -20.54 10.18 -5.74
CA GLY A 108 -20.18 10.85 -6.98
C GLY A 108 -18.77 10.52 -7.47
N PRO A 109 -18.31 11.20 -8.55
CA PRO A 109 -17.04 10.89 -9.19
C PRO A 109 -15.87 11.09 -8.23
N CYS A 110 -14.92 10.16 -8.22
CA CYS A 110 -13.71 10.23 -7.40
C CYS A 110 -12.56 11.02 -8.06
N MET A 111 -12.71 11.39 -9.34
CA MET A 111 -11.69 12.11 -10.11
C MET A 111 -12.08 13.57 -10.33
N GLY A 112 -11.08 14.45 -10.31
CA GLY A 112 -11.25 15.89 -10.56
C GLY A 112 -11.81 16.69 -9.38
N LEU A 113 -11.91 16.06 -8.20
CA LEU A 113 -12.31 16.69 -6.94
C LEU A 113 -11.34 16.26 -5.84
N THR A 114 -11.06 17.17 -4.90
CA THR A 114 -10.47 16.77 -3.63
C THR A 114 -11.45 15.89 -2.85
N ARG A 115 -10.94 15.07 -1.91
CA ARG A 115 -11.80 14.23 -1.07
C ARG A 115 -12.80 15.07 -0.25
N LEU A 116 -12.41 16.28 0.16
CA LEU A 116 -13.27 17.17 0.94
C LEU A 116 -14.42 17.71 0.08
N GLU A 117 -14.12 18.20 -1.13
CA GLU A 117 -15.15 18.65 -2.09
C GLU A 117 -16.11 17.53 -2.45
N ARG A 118 -15.60 16.30 -2.60
CA ARG A 118 -16.43 15.12 -2.85
C ARG A 118 -17.38 14.83 -1.68
N TRP A 119 -16.89 14.93 -0.44
CA TRP A 119 -17.71 14.78 0.76
C TRP A 119 -18.81 15.86 0.82
N ASP A 120 -18.45 17.13 0.61
CA ASP A 120 -19.39 18.25 0.64
C ASP A 120 -20.47 18.12 -0.43
N ARG A 121 -20.08 17.72 -1.65
CA ARG A 121 -21.02 17.43 -2.74
C ARG A 121 -21.97 16.28 -2.39
N ALA A 122 -21.46 15.20 -1.81
CA ALA A 122 -22.30 14.07 -1.41
C ALA A 122 -23.36 14.49 -0.37
N LYS A 123 -23.00 15.30 0.63
CA LYS A 123 -23.99 15.89 1.55
C LYS A 123 -24.98 16.81 0.83
N ALA A 124 -24.50 17.65 -0.10
CA ALA A 124 -25.37 18.56 -0.86
C ALA A 124 -26.39 17.80 -1.74
N LEU A 125 -26.04 16.61 -2.22
CA LEU A 125 -26.93 15.71 -2.97
C LEU A 125 -27.88 14.89 -2.07
N GLY A 126 -27.83 15.08 -0.75
CA GLY A 126 -28.69 14.37 0.20
C GLY A 126 -28.22 12.96 0.54
N HIS A 127 -26.98 12.60 0.19
CA HIS A 127 -26.37 11.38 0.72
C HIS A 127 -25.87 11.62 2.15
N ASP A 128 -25.57 10.52 2.85
CA ASP A 128 -25.05 10.57 4.22
C ASP A 128 -23.64 9.98 4.31
N PRO A 129 -22.61 10.65 3.73
CA PRO A 129 -21.24 10.25 3.97
C PRO A 129 -20.88 10.43 5.45
N PRO A 130 -20.13 9.49 6.05
CA PRO A 130 -19.72 9.56 7.46
C PRO A 130 -18.99 10.86 7.82
N ASP A 131 -19.34 11.47 8.97
CA ASP A 131 -18.73 12.72 9.44
C ASP A 131 -17.27 12.54 9.84
N GLU A 132 -16.87 11.33 10.26
CA GLU A 132 -15.50 11.00 10.60
C GLU A 132 -14.56 11.14 9.40
N ILE A 133 -15.06 10.94 8.17
CA ILE A 133 -14.27 11.15 6.94
C ILE A 133 -13.94 12.62 6.79
N ARG A 134 -14.93 13.50 6.97
CA ARG A 134 -14.68 14.94 6.95
C ARG A 134 -13.74 15.36 8.07
N HIS A 135 -13.88 14.77 9.25
CA HIS A 135 -12.95 15.01 10.34
C HIS A 135 -11.52 14.64 9.94
N ILE A 136 -11.27 13.46 9.36
CA ILE A 136 -9.95 13.03 8.85
C ILE A 136 -9.37 14.05 7.84
N LEU A 137 -10.21 14.60 6.96
CA LEU A 137 -9.77 15.48 5.86
C LEU A 137 -9.44 16.92 6.30
N LEU A 138 -9.76 17.29 7.54
CA LEU A 138 -9.52 18.64 8.07
C LEU A 138 -8.22 18.76 8.91
N PHE A 139 -7.49 17.66 9.09
CA PHE A 139 -6.14 17.64 9.69
C PHE A 139 -5.07 17.74 8.59
#